data_AF-A0A821KYC8-F1
#
_entry.id   AF-A0A821KYC8-F1
#
_cell.length_a   1.000
_cell.length_b   1.000
_cell.length_c   1.000
_cell.angle_alpha   90.00
_cell.angle_beta   90.00
_cell.angle_gamma   90.00
#
_symmetry.space_group_name_H-M   'P 1'
#
loop_
_entity.id
_entity.type
_entity.pdbx_description
1 polymer ?
#
loop_
_entity_poly.entity_id
_entity_poly.type
_entity_poly.pdbx_seq_one_letter_code
_entity_poly.pdbx_strand_id
1 'polypeptide(L)'
;KILFHEYCTGITRNAVGDQPENIYEKIVNLVTSYIEEPTAIVLHVIPSSEDFTNSESMKISKKYDPNGDRQLIAVSKIDKYDKGIGDKLQGIGSGSMALKLGCVAVLNRTPEQIEQDVPFYKMRQLEQQFFQSNKAFQHVPVEYLGCEQLIKRLVSIQ
;
A
#
# COMPACT_ATOMS: atom_id res chain seq x y z
N LYS A 1 0.85 -9.38 10.58
CA LYS A 1 0.89 -8.31 9.56
C LYS A 1 0.75 -9.00 8.20
N ILE A 2 -0.32 -8.72 7.46
CA ILE A 2 -0.56 -9.32 6.14
C ILE A 2 -0.35 -8.22 5.11
N LEU A 3 0.55 -8.45 4.15
CA LEU A 3 0.84 -7.51 3.08
C LEU A 3 0.05 -7.92 1.82
N PHE A 4 -0.84 -7.05 1.35
CA PHE A 4 -1.50 -7.18 0.06
C PHE A 4 -0.75 -6.36 -0.95
N HIS A 5 0.11 -6.98 -1.75
CA HIS A 5 0.78 -6.29 -2.85
C HIS A 5 0.19 -6.76 -4.18
N GLU A 6 -0.43 -5.87 -4.93
CA GLU A 6 -1.01 -6.21 -6.25
C GLU A 6 0.04 -6.55 -7.33
N TYR A 7 1.36 -6.54 -7.03
CA TYR A 7 2.41 -6.72 -8.05
C TYR A 7 3.69 -7.47 -7.65
N CYS A 8 3.77 -8.11 -6.49
CA CYS A 8 4.72 -9.21 -6.28
C CYS A 8 3.91 -10.43 -5.89
N THR A 9 3.58 -11.25 -6.90
CA THR A 9 2.55 -12.31 -6.84
C THR A 9 1.21 -11.80 -6.29
N GLY A 10 0.77 -10.63 -6.75
CA GLY A 10 -0.58 -10.14 -6.47
C GLY A 10 -1.61 -11.12 -7.00
N ILE A 11 -2.77 -11.20 -6.34
CA ILE A 11 -3.92 -12.05 -6.69
C ILE A 11 -4.02 -12.21 -8.22
N THR A 12 -3.46 -13.30 -8.75
CA THR A 12 -3.27 -13.43 -10.19
C THR A 12 -4.52 -14.12 -10.73
N ARG A 13 -5.38 -13.37 -11.43
CA ARG A 13 -6.60 -13.94 -12.04
C ARG A 13 -6.32 -14.99 -13.11
N ASN A 14 -5.15 -14.93 -13.76
CA ASN A 14 -4.76 -15.82 -14.84
C ASN A 14 -3.45 -16.53 -14.47
N ALA A 15 -3.42 -17.85 -14.53
CA ALA A 15 -2.18 -18.61 -14.38
C ALA A 15 -1.14 -18.14 -15.40
N VAL A 16 0.09 -17.87 -14.96
CA VAL A 16 1.22 -17.54 -15.85
C VAL A 16 2.28 -18.63 -15.72
N GLY A 17 2.76 -19.16 -16.85
CA GLY A 17 3.73 -20.26 -16.88
C GLY A 17 3.15 -21.56 -16.33
N ASP A 18 3.89 -22.23 -15.44
CA ASP A 18 3.52 -23.54 -14.87
C ASP A 18 2.58 -23.45 -13.65
N GLN A 19 1.90 -22.32 -13.47
CA GLN A 19 0.96 -22.17 -12.36
C GLN A 19 -0.31 -23.01 -12.58
N PRO A 20 -0.86 -23.64 -11.52
CA PRO A 20 -2.10 -24.40 -11.64
C PRO A 20 -3.28 -23.47 -11.96
N GLU A 21 -4.27 -23.96 -12.71
CA GLU A 21 -5.46 -23.17 -13.10
C GLU A 21 -6.20 -22.56 -11.90
N ASN A 22 -6.13 -23.21 -10.73
CA ASN A 22 -6.75 -22.75 -9.48
C ASN A 22 -5.84 -21.88 -8.60
N ILE A 23 -4.77 -21.29 -9.14
CA ILE A 23 -3.84 -20.46 -8.37
C ILE A 23 -4.53 -19.28 -7.67
N TYR A 24 -5.52 -18.67 -8.34
CA TYR A 24 -6.31 -17.57 -7.78
C TYR A 24 -7.03 -18.00 -6.49
N GLU A 25 -7.76 -19.13 -6.53
CA GLU A 25 -8.47 -19.64 -5.36
C GLU A 25 -7.50 -19.99 -4.23
N LYS A 26 -6.35 -20.58 -4.55
CA LYS A 26 -5.32 -20.88 -3.56
C LYS A 26 -4.78 -19.62 -2.88
N ILE A 27 -4.51 -18.57 -3.65
CA ILE A 27 -4.04 -17.29 -3.10
C ILE A 27 -5.14 -16.67 -2.23
N VAL A 28 -6.39 -16.62 -2.71
CA VAL A 28 -7.50 -16.06 -1.93
C VAL A 28 -7.71 -16.82 -0.64
N ASN A 29 -7.74 -18.16 -0.67
CA ASN A 29 -7.91 -18.98 0.54
C ASN A 29 -6.76 -18.79 1.53
N LEU A 30 -5.52 -18.76 1.04
CA LEU A 30 -4.34 -18.50 1.88
C LEU A 30 -4.42 -17.13 2.53
N VAL A 31 -4.80 -16.11 1.77
CA VAL A 31 -4.86 -14.74 2.27
C VAL A 31 -6.00 -14.60 3.28
N THR A 32 -7.18 -15.14 2.97
CA THR A 32 -8.34 -15.19 3.85
C THR A 32 -8.01 -15.82 5.20
N SER A 33 -7.30 -16.94 5.24
CA SER A 33 -6.98 -17.61 6.52
C SER A 33 -6.14 -16.74 7.45
N TYR A 34 -5.36 -15.80 6.92
CA TYR A 34 -4.69 -14.82 7.77
C TYR A 34 -5.58 -13.63 8.14
N ILE A 35 -6.43 -13.13 7.23
CA ILE A 35 -7.28 -11.96 7.52
C ILE A 35 -8.32 -12.32 8.58
N GLU A 36 -8.84 -13.55 8.60
CA GLU A 36 -9.85 -14.00 9.57
C GLU A 36 -9.38 -13.81 11.02
N GLU A 37 -8.07 -13.88 11.28
CA GLU A 37 -7.49 -13.61 12.59
C GLU A 37 -7.74 -12.16 13.05
N PRO A 38 -8.51 -11.91 14.12
CA PRO A 38 -8.88 -10.55 14.55
C PRO A 38 -7.69 -9.68 14.94
N THR A 39 -6.59 -10.30 15.38
CA THR A 39 -5.34 -9.61 15.75
C THR A 39 -4.46 -9.26 14.55
N ALA A 40 -4.82 -9.72 13.34
CA ALA A 40 -4.04 -9.44 12.15
C ALA A 40 -4.32 -8.02 11.61
N ILE A 41 -3.25 -7.23 11.52
CA ILE A 41 -3.26 -5.97 10.74
C ILE A 41 -3.16 -6.31 9.26
N VAL A 42 -4.06 -5.71 8.48
CA VAL A 42 -4.14 -5.80 7.02
C VAL A 42 -3.46 -4.58 6.42
N LEU A 43 -2.34 -4.78 5.73
CA LEU A 43 -1.58 -3.72 5.06
C LEU A 43 -1.78 -3.82 3.55
N HIS A 44 -2.57 -2.92 2.99
CA HIS A 44 -2.80 -2.77 1.57
C HIS A 44 -1.63 -2.03 0.93
N VAL A 45 -1.04 -2.56 -0.13
CA VAL A 45 -0.01 -1.89 -0.93
C VAL A 45 -0.62 -1.58 -2.30
N ILE A 46 -1.05 -0.34 -2.47
CA ILE A 46 -1.82 0.10 -3.64
C ILE A 46 -0.99 1.12 -4.43
N PRO A 47 -0.82 0.98 -5.76
CA PRO A 47 -0.19 2.01 -6.59
C PRO A 47 -0.97 3.33 -6.57
N SER A 48 -0.27 4.47 -6.65
CA SER A 48 -0.90 5.80 -6.63
C SER A 48 -1.82 6.07 -7.85
N SER A 49 -1.65 5.32 -8.94
CA SER A 49 -2.52 5.36 -10.11
C SER A 49 -3.93 4.81 -9.86
N GLU A 50 -4.12 4.01 -8.83
CA GLU A 50 -5.33 3.22 -8.65
C GLU A 50 -6.37 3.90 -7.72
N ASP A 51 -7.59 3.35 -7.73
CA ASP A 51 -8.66 3.71 -6.81
C ASP A 51 -8.59 2.78 -5.60
N PHE A 52 -8.33 3.35 -4.42
CA PHE A 52 -8.16 2.59 -3.18
C PHE A 52 -9.43 1.80 -2.83
N THR A 53 -10.59 2.37 -3.15
CA THR A 53 -11.90 1.83 -2.78
C THR A 53 -12.32 0.62 -3.62
N ASN A 54 -11.77 0.49 -4.83
CA ASN A 54 -12.15 -0.53 -5.79
C ASN A 54 -11.10 -1.64 -5.97
N SER A 55 -9.96 -1.54 -5.28
CA SER A 55 -8.91 -2.58 -5.29
C SER A 55 -9.43 -3.93 -4.81
N GLU A 56 -8.92 -5.03 -5.38
CA GLU A 56 -9.41 -6.37 -5.04
C GLU A 56 -9.08 -6.73 -3.58
N SER A 57 -7.91 -6.28 -3.09
CA SER A 57 -7.52 -6.45 -1.70
C SER A 57 -8.51 -5.83 -0.71
N MET A 58 -9.04 -4.64 -1.01
CA MET A 58 -10.04 -3.97 -0.18
C MET A 58 -11.39 -4.70 -0.20
N LYS A 59 -11.79 -5.23 -1.36
CA LYS A 59 -13.03 -6.02 -1.49
C LYS A 59 -12.98 -7.31 -0.68
N ILE A 60 -11.83 -7.99 -0.64
CA ILE A 60 -11.65 -9.22 0.13
C ILE A 60 -11.63 -8.90 1.63
N SER A 61 -10.80 -7.95 2.06
CA SER A 61 -10.65 -7.58 3.48
C SER A 61 -11.93 -7.06 4.10
N LYS A 62 -12.76 -6.28 3.38
CA LYS A 62 -14.07 -5.80 3.87
C LYS A 62 -15.04 -6.90 4.30
N LYS A 63 -14.88 -8.14 3.82
CA LYS A 63 -15.70 -9.28 4.28
C LYS A 63 -15.38 -9.67 5.73
N TYR A 64 -14.16 -9.38 6.19
CA TYR A 64 -13.59 -9.81 7.47
C TYR A 64 -13.22 -8.65 8.40
N ASP A 65 -13.21 -7.43 7.86
CA ASP A 65 -13.07 -6.18 8.60
C ASP A 65 -13.92 -5.09 7.90
N PRO A 66 -15.26 -5.13 8.06
CA PRO A 66 -16.17 -4.23 7.35
C PRO A 66 -15.98 -2.75 7.71
N ASN A 67 -15.52 -2.48 8.93
CA ASN A 67 -15.30 -1.13 9.44
C ASN A 67 -13.91 -0.57 9.09
N GLY A 68 -12.98 -1.41 8.59
CA GLY A 68 -11.61 -0.99 8.30
C GLY A 68 -10.81 -0.61 9.55
N ASP A 69 -11.15 -1.21 10.71
CA ASP A 69 -10.54 -0.88 12.01
C ASP A 69 -9.06 -1.28 12.06
N ARG A 70 -8.67 -2.28 11.27
CA ARG A 70 -7.33 -2.90 11.26
C ARG A 70 -6.69 -2.90 9.87
N GLN A 71 -7.18 -2.03 8.98
CA GLN A 71 -6.67 -1.83 7.63
C GLN A 71 -5.84 -0.55 7.53
N LEU A 72 -4.64 -0.66 6.97
CA LEU A 72 -3.72 0.43 6.67
C LEU A 72 -3.35 0.37 5.19
N ILE A 73 -3.26 1.51 4.50
CA ILE A 73 -2.82 1.56 3.10
C ILE A 73 -1.40 2.16 3.03
N ALA A 74 -0.47 1.43 2.42
CA ALA A 74 0.77 1.96 1.88
C ALA A 74 0.58 2.27 0.39
N VAL A 75 0.62 3.56 0.04
CA VAL A 75 0.49 4.01 -1.35
C VAL A 75 1.86 4.04 -2.01
N SER A 76 2.05 3.22 -3.04
CA SER A 76 3.34 3.03 -3.74
C SER A 76 3.33 3.68 -5.13
N LYS A 77 4.47 3.66 -5.83
CA LYS A 77 4.64 4.21 -7.20
C LYS A 77 4.25 5.70 -7.33
N ILE A 78 4.37 6.44 -6.23
CA ILE A 78 4.04 7.87 -6.12
C ILE A 78 4.89 8.78 -7.02
N ASP A 79 6.03 8.26 -7.49
CA ASP A 79 6.92 8.88 -8.46
C ASP A 79 6.33 8.95 -9.87
N LYS A 80 5.36 8.07 -10.20
CA LYS A 80 4.76 7.98 -11.54
C LYS A 80 3.44 8.71 -11.68
N TYR A 81 2.68 8.81 -10.59
CA TYR A 81 1.37 9.44 -10.58
C TYR A 81 1.19 10.26 -9.30
N ASP A 82 1.29 11.57 -9.43
CA ASP A 82 1.24 12.54 -8.33
C ASP A 82 -0.01 13.44 -8.37
N LYS A 83 -0.71 13.51 -9.50
CA LYS A 83 -1.90 14.36 -9.65
C LYS A 83 -3.03 13.91 -8.73
N GLY A 84 -3.38 14.76 -7.76
CA GLY A 84 -4.47 14.53 -6.80
C GLY A 84 -4.17 13.48 -5.72
N ILE A 85 -2.94 12.94 -5.67
CA ILE A 85 -2.59 11.93 -4.68
C ILE A 85 -2.58 12.51 -3.26
N GLY A 86 -2.15 13.77 -3.11
CA GLY A 86 -2.13 14.43 -1.81
C GLY A 86 -3.51 14.56 -1.18
N ASP A 87 -4.53 14.81 -1.99
CA ASP A 87 -5.92 14.90 -1.54
C ASP A 87 -6.47 13.49 -1.22
N LYS A 88 -6.18 12.51 -2.09
CA LYS A 88 -6.55 11.10 -1.86
C LYS A 88 -5.98 10.55 -0.56
N LEU A 89 -4.73 10.89 -0.21
CA LEU A 89 -4.09 10.46 1.04
C LEU A 89 -4.82 10.99 2.27
N GLN A 90 -5.36 12.21 2.16
CA GLN A 90 -6.09 12.87 3.25
C GLN A 90 -7.57 12.46 3.31
N GLY A 91 -8.02 11.54 2.46
CA GLY A 91 -9.44 11.15 2.41
C GLY A 91 -10.33 12.15 1.68
N ILE A 92 -9.74 13.03 0.85
CA ILE A 92 -10.44 14.10 0.15
C ILE A 92 -10.68 13.68 -1.31
N GLY A 93 -11.93 13.84 -1.77
CA GLY A 93 -12.32 13.62 -3.16
C GLY A 93 -12.87 12.21 -3.46
N SER A 94 -13.06 11.91 -4.74
CA SER A 94 -13.53 10.59 -5.19
C SER A 94 -12.40 9.56 -5.25
N GLY A 95 -12.69 8.33 -4.85
CA GLY A 95 -11.72 7.22 -4.83
C GLY A 95 -10.75 7.23 -3.63
N SER A 96 -10.98 8.11 -2.64
CA SER A 96 -10.30 8.07 -1.34
C SER A 96 -11.07 7.24 -0.32
N MET A 97 -10.40 6.72 0.71
CA MET A 97 -11.02 5.95 1.79
C MET A 97 -10.57 6.45 3.16
N ALA A 98 -11.53 6.70 4.04
CA ALA A 98 -11.28 6.98 5.45
C ALA A 98 -11.16 5.66 6.23
N LEU A 99 -9.95 5.10 6.28
CA LEU A 99 -9.62 3.98 7.15
C LEU A 99 -9.17 4.48 8.52
N LYS A 100 -9.41 3.69 9.57
CA LYS A 100 -9.04 4.07 10.95
C LYS A 100 -7.53 4.22 11.14
N LEU A 101 -6.74 3.36 10.49
CA LEU A 101 -5.27 3.47 10.48
C LEU A 101 -4.75 4.40 9.38
N GLY A 102 -5.66 4.88 8.51
CA GLY A 102 -5.41 5.80 7.42
C GLY A 102 -4.56 5.20 6.30
N CYS A 103 -3.81 6.07 5.62
CA CYS A 103 -2.87 5.67 4.59
C CYS A 103 -1.54 6.44 4.70
N VAL A 104 -0.48 5.92 4.08
CA VAL A 104 0.85 6.52 4.02
C VAL A 104 1.44 6.32 2.63
N ALA A 105 1.92 7.39 2.00
CA ALA A 105 2.69 7.33 0.76
C ALA A 105 4.12 6.87 1.02
N VAL A 106 4.64 5.96 0.21
CA VAL A 106 6.02 5.45 0.31
C VAL A 106 6.71 5.45 -1.05
N LEU A 107 7.99 5.80 -1.04
CA LEU A 107 8.86 5.72 -2.21
C LEU A 107 9.72 4.46 -2.14
N ASN A 108 9.49 3.54 -3.07
CA ASN A 108 10.28 2.31 -3.19
C ASN A 108 11.43 2.48 -4.20
N ARG A 109 12.36 1.52 -4.22
CA ARG A 109 13.43 1.47 -5.24
C ARG A 109 12.83 1.30 -6.64
N THR A 110 13.37 2.04 -7.61
CA THR A 110 13.15 1.78 -9.04
C THR A 110 13.92 0.53 -9.50
N PRO A 111 13.60 -0.08 -10.66
CA PRO A 111 14.37 -1.20 -11.21
C PRO A 111 15.86 -0.87 -11.34
N GLU A 112 16.19 0.32 -11.83
CA GLU A 112 17.58 0.82 -11.95
C GLU A 112 18.27 0.90 -10.58
N GLN A 113 17.57 1.37 -9.54
CA GLN A 113 18.11 1.44 -8.18
C GLN A 113 18.26 0.06 -7.52
N ILE A 114 17.47 -0.93 -7.95
CA ILE A 114 17.65 -2.33 -7.56
C ILE A 114 18.91 -2.91 -8.21
N GLU A 115 19.11 -2.67 -9.52
CA GLU A 115 20.30 -3.12 -10.26
C GLU A 115 21.59 -2.50 -9.71
N GLN A 116 21.52 -1.24 -9.26
CA GLN A 116 22.65 -0.53 -8.64
C GLN A 116 22.87 -0.88 -7.16
N ASP A 117 22.07 -1.79 -6.60
CA ASP A 117 22.06 -2.15 -5.17
C ASP A 117 22.07 -0.94 -4.24
N VAL A 118 21.21 0.04 -4.53
CA VAL A 118 21.15 1.27 -3.71
C VAL A 118 20.76 0.90 -2.28
N PRO A 119 21.57 1.27 -1.27
CA PRO A 119 21.34 0.84 0.10
C PRO A 119 20.14 1.55 0.73
N PHE A 120 19.47 0.88 1.66
CA PHE A 120 18.23 1.39 2.29
C PHE A 120 18.39 2.76 2.96
N TYR A 121 19.52 3.06 3.60
CA TYR A 121 19.73 4.36 4.23
C TYR A 121 19.72 5.50 3.19
N LYS A 122 20.26 5.25 2.00
CA LYS A 122 20.26 6.20 0.88
C LYS A 122 18.85 6.35 0.31
N MET A 123 18.08 5.26 0.22
CA MET A 123 16.67 5.33 -0.17
C MET A 123 15.82 6.16 0.78
N ARG A 124 16.07 6.09 2.09
CA ARG A 124 15.37 6.95 3.07
C ARG A 124 15.66 8.45 2.84
N GLN A 125 16.92 8.79 2.53
CA GLN A 125 17.28 10.17 2.21
C GLN A 125 16.63 10.64 0.90
N LEU A 126 16.61 9.80 -0.13
CA LEU A 126 15.95 10.09 -1.40
C LEU A 126 14.43 10.26 -1.24
N GLU A 127 13.79 9.43 -0.42
CA GLU A 127 12.36 9.55 -0.09
C GLU A 127 12.05 10.89 0.60
N GLN A 128 12.85 11.28 1.59
CA GLN A 128 12.69 12.58 2.25
C GLN A 128 12.85 13.74 1.27
N GLN A 129 13.87 13.70 0.42
CA GLN A 129 14.09 14.72 -0.61
C GLN A 129 12.96 14.77 -1.64
N PHE A 130 12.43 13.62 -2.05
CA PHE A 130 11.30 13.51 -2.97
C PHE A 130 10.07 14.24 -2.41
N PHE A 131 9.67 13.96 -1.17
CA PHE A 131 8.50 14.62 -0.57
C PHE A 131 8.71 16.11 -0.33
N GLN A 132 9.92 16.56 0.01
CA GLN A 132 10.22 17.98 0.21
C GLN A 132 10.19 18.79 -1.09
N SER A 133 10.66 18.20 -2.19
CA SER A 133 10.80 18.89 -3.48
C SER A 133 9.55 18.80 -4.36
N ASN A 134 8.73 17.75 -4.19
CA ASN A 134 7.57 17.53 -5.03
C ASN A 134 6.36 18.35 -4.56
N LYS A 135 5.90 19.27 -5.43
CA LYS A 135 4.77 20.17 -5.16
C LYS A 135 3.46 19.44 -4.83
N ALA A 136 3.25 18.23 -5.36
CA ALA A 136 2.04 17.45 -5.11
C ALA A 136 1.88 17.02 -3.64
N PHE A 137 2.95 17.06 -2.85
CA PHE A 137 2.97 16.64 -1.45
C PHE A 137 3.18 17.80 -0.47
N GLN A 138 3.38 19.04 -0.94
CA GLN A 138 3.70 20.18 -0.08
C GLN A 138 2.58 20.52 0.92
N HIS A 139 1.32 20.30 0.54
CA HIS A 139 0.16 20.52 1.39
C HIS A 139 -0.27 19.27 2.17
N VAL A 140 0.45 18.15 1.99
CA VAL A 140 0.11 16.89 2.64
C VAL A 140 0.78 16.85 4.02
N PRO A 141 0.03 16.59 5.11
CA PRO A 141 0.62 16.49 6.43
C PRO A 141 1.69 15.39 6.50
N VAL A 142 2.76 15.65 7.25
CA VAL A 142 3.96 14.80 7.28
C VAL A 142 3.63 13.37 7.73
N GLU A 143 2.63 13.18 8.59
CA GLU A 143 2.18 11.87 9.06
C GLU A 143 1.69 10.93 7.97
N TYR A 144 1.38 11.43 6.77
CA TYR A 144 0.99 10.62 5.60
C TYR A 144 2.18 10.28 4.69
N LEU A 145 3.40 10.74 4.99
CA LEU A 145 4.52 10.70 4.06
C LEU A 145 5.70 9.89 4.59
N GLY A 146 6.11 8.90 3.82
CA GLY A 146 7.37 8.18 3.97
C GLY A 146 7.32 6.93 4.84
N CYS A 147 8.32 6.08 4.63
CA CYS A 147 8.48 4.80 5.32
C CYS A 147 8.61 4.97 6.84
N GLU A 148 9.19 6.06 7.31
CA GLU A 148 9.32 6.34 8.75
C GLU A 148 7.94 6.46 9.42
N GLN A 149 6.99 7.13 8.76
CA GLN A 149 5.63 7.29 9.30
C GLN A 149 4.84 6.00 9.19
N LEU A 150 5.04 5.24 8.11
CA LEU A 150 4.48 3.90 7.98
C LEU A 150 4.93 3.00 9.14
N ILE A 151 6.22 3.01 9.49
CA ILE A 151 6.76 2.26 10.62
C ILE A 151 6.17 2.75 11.94
N LYS A 152 6.15 4.07 12.18
CA LYS A 152 5.58 4.65 13.41
C LYS A 152 4.14 4.20 13.63
N ARG A 153 3.30 4.25 12.60
CA ARG A 153 1.90 3.77 12.65
C ARG A 153 1.83 2.27 12.94
N LEU A 154 2.64 1.47 12.25
CA LEU A 154 2.66 0.02 12.47
C LEU A 154 3.12 -0.37 13.88
N VAL A 155 3.99 0.43 14.50
CA VAL A 155 4.47 0.23 15.87
C VAL A 155 3.41 0.67 16.88
N SER A 156 2.69 1.77 16.65
CA SER A 156 1.66 2.26 17.58
C SER A 156 0.41 1.38 17.68
N ILE A 157 0.25 0.41 16.78
CA ILE A 157 -0.87 -0.54 16.79
C ILE A 157 -0.54 -1.79 17.63
N GLN A 158 0.75 -2.01 17.96
CA GLN A 158 1.20 -3.11 18.81
C GLN A 158 1.17 -2.71 20.28
#